data_AF-A0AA90GK65-F1
#
_entry.id   AF-A0AA90GK65-F1
#
_cell.length_a   1.000
_cell.length_b   1.000
_cell.length_c   1.000
_cell.angle_alpha   90.00
_cell.angle_beta   90.00
_cell.angle_gamma   90.00
#
_symmetry.space_group_name_H-M   'P 1'
#
loop_
_entity.id
_entity.type
_entity.pdbx_description
1 polymer ?
#
loop_
_entity_poly.entity_id
_entity_poly.type
_entity_poly.pdbx_seq_one_letter_code
_entity_poly.pdbx_strand_id
1 'polypeptide(L)'
;MTHSDFVLSIIASIVAGLLLSLAAKFTLEKWKKIAIGFGALIVASTMIAVTVFAVFTVTKEFSAYRERSILQEKIDNYTKGHYPKDYDAGYRVEVGRIGERPLLGFSYPESVNGIVDTHPWSNPFFMRQIQKLLNDNGYAGSPAWGYRMKPLTPGQLEELLQRNLD
;
A
#
# COMPACT_ATOMS: atom_id res chain seq x y z
N MET A 1 4.58 73.44 36.31
CA MET A 1 5.66 72.72 35.61
C MET A 1 6.57 73.77 34.98
N THR A 2 7.84 73.77 35.32
CA THR A 2 8.80 74.73 34.75
C THR A 2 9.21 74.27 33.35
N HIS A 3 9.66 75.19 32.48
CA HIS A 3 10.19 74.84 31.16
C HIS A 3 11.32 73.78 31.22
N SER A 4 12.05 73.72 32.34
CA SER A 4 13.10 72.73 32.61
C SER A 4 12.54 71.31 32.79
N ASP A 5 11.41 71.15 33.51
CA ASP A 5 10.76 69.85 33.73
C ASP A 5 10.22 69.25 32.43
N PHE A 6 9.72 70.12 31.53
CA PHE A 6 9.20 69.71 30.23
C PHE A 6 10.31 69.19 29.30
N VAL A 7 11.46 69.87 29.26
CA VAL A 7 12.62 69.45 28.45
C VAL A 7 13.24 68.16 28.99
N LEU A 8 13.35 68.01 30.31
CA LEU A 8 13.81 66.76 30.94
C LEU A 8 12.88 65.57 30.65
N SER A 9 11.57 65.79 30.65
CA SER A 9 10.58 64.76 30.30
C SER A 9 10.70 64.30 28.84
N ILE A 10 10.94 65.23 27.91
CA ILE A 10 11.17 64.89 26.49
C ILE A 10 12.45 64.07 26.33
N ILE A 11 13.55 64.49 26.96
CA ILE A 11 14.83 63.77 26.89
C ILE A 11 14.71 62.38 27.51
N ALA A 12 14.06 62.27 28.68
CA ALA A 12 13.82 60.98 29.34
C ALA A 12 12.97 60.04 28.46
N SER A 13 11.97 60.57 27.77
CA SER A 13 11.12 59.79 26.85
C SER A 13 11.89 59.28 25.63
N ILE A 14 12.80 60.10 25.07
CA ILE A 14 13.68 59.70 23.97
C ILE A 14 14.64 58.59 24.41
N VAL A 15 15.26 58.73 25.58
CA VAL A 15 16.17 57.73 26.15
C VAL A 15 15.43 56.42 26.44
N ALA A 16 14.24 56.49 27.02
CA ALA A 16 13.40 55.31 27.27
C ALA A 16 13.02 54.59 25.96
N GLY A 17 12.67 55.34 24.91
CA GLY A 17 12.37 54.78 23.58
C GLY A 17 13.57 54.08 22.94
N LEU A 18 14.78 54.63 23.11
CA LEU A 18 16.02 54.00 22.63
C LEU A 18 16.33 52.71 23.39
N LEU A 19 16.18 52.69 24.71
CA LEU A 19 16.40 51.50 25.54
C LEU A 19 15.40 50.39 25.21
N LEU A 20 14.12 50.73 25.03
CA LEU A 20 13.08 49.78 24.59
C LEU A 20 13.39 49.20 23.21
N SER A 21 13.83 50.04 22.27
CA SER A 21 14.20 49.60 20.91
C SER A 21 15.41 48.66 20.92
N LEU A 22 16.42 48.94 21.75
CA LEU A 22 17.59 48.08 21.95
C LEU A 22 17.21 46.73 22.58
N ALA A 23 16.38 46.75 23.63
CA ALA A 23 15.89 45.54 24.27
C ALA A 23 15.05 44.66 23.32
N ALA A 24 14.20 45.28 22.50
CA ALA A 24 13.40 44.58 21.49
C ALA A 24 14.29 43.92 20.42
N LYS A 25 15.30 44.63 19.92
CA LYS A 25 16.26 44.09 18.94
C LYS A 25 17.03 42.88 19.50
N PHE A 26 17.54 42.99 20.73
CA PHE A 26 18.29 41.92 21.37
C PHE A 26 17.44 40.66 21.60
N THR A 27 16.17 40.88 21.99
CA THR A 27 15.20 39.80 22.17
C THR A 27 14.92 39.10 20.82
N LEU A 28 14.63 39.86 19.77
CA LEU A 28 14.40 39.33 18.42
C LEU A 28 15.58 38.51 17.86
N GLU A 29 16.82 38.97 18.06
CA GLU A 29 18.01 38.23 17.61
C GLU A 29 18.20 36.89 18.34
N LYS A 30 17.90 36.86 19.65
CA LYS A 30 18.00 35.65 20.47
C LYS A 30 16.98 34.60 20.04
N TRP A 31 15.73 35.03 19.76
CA TRP A 31 14.67 34.16 19.27
C TRP A 31 14.88 33.73 17.81
N LYS A 32 15.48 34.56 16.95
CA LYS A 32 15.85 34.17 15.58
C LYS A 32 16.78 32.96 15.55
N LYS A 33 17.82 32.94 16.40
CA LYS A 33 18.75 31.80 16.47
C LYS A 33 18.05 30.52 16.92
N ILE A 34 17.13 30.62 17.87
CA ILE A 34 16.33 29.49 18.36
C ILE A 34 15.37 29.01 17.26
N ALA A 35 14.66 29.92 16.59
CA ALA A 35 13.72 29.59 15.51
C ALA A 35 14.40 28.90 14.32
N ILE A 36 15.61 29.32 13.95
CA ILE A 36 16.41 28.65 12.92
C ILE A 36 16.80 27.23 13.36
N GLY A 37 17.20 27.06 14.63
CA GLY A 37 17.51 25.74 15.19
C GLY A 37 16.30 24.79 15.21
N PHE A 38 15.14 25.28 15.64
CA PHE A 38 13.89 24.51 15.61
C PHE A 38 13.44 24.20 14.18
N GLY A 39 13.54 25.16 13.26
CA GLY A 39 13.22 24.94 11.84
C GLY A 39 14.11 23.86 11.21
N ALA A 40 15.42 23.92 11.44
CA ALA A 40 16.37 22.90 10.97
C ALA A 40 16.07 21.52 11.58
N LEU A 41 15.70 21.47 12.86
CA LEU A 41 15.33 20.24 13.54
C LEU A 41 14.06 19.62 12.96
N ILE A 42 13.04 20.44 12.66
CA ILE A 42 11.80 19.99 12.02
C ILE A 42 12.10 19.40 10.64
N VAL A 43 12.90 20.09 9.82
CA VAL A 43 13.28 19.59 8.49
C VAL A 43 14.05 18.26 8.59
N ALA A 44 15.02 18.18 9.50
CA ALA A 44 15.78 16.95 9.72
C ALA A 44 14.87 15.80 10.19
N SER A 45 14.00 16.04 11.16
CA SER A 45 13.04 15.03 11.66
C SER A 45 12.06 14.58 10.58
N THR A 46 11.63 15.49 9.70
CA THR A 46 10.72 15.17 8.59
C THR A 46 11.41 14.28 7.56
N MET A 47 12.67 14.58 7.22
CA MET A 47 13.44 13.73 6.30
C MET A 47 13.67 12.33 6.85
N ILE A 48 13.96 12.20 8.16
CA ILE A 48 14.09 10.90 8.82
C ILE A 48 12.76 10.15 8.78
N ALA A 49 11.64 10.82 9.13
CA ALA A 49 10.32 10.21 9.13
C ALA A 49 9.92 9.69 7.74
N VAL A 50 10.17 10.46 6.68
CA VAL A 50 9.90 10.06 5.28
C VAL A 50 10.76 8.85 4.90
N THR A 51 12.04 8.86 5.24
CA THR A 51 12.96 7.76 4.94
C THR A 51 12.52 6.47 5.65
N VAL A 52 12.20 6.56 6.93
CA VAL A 52 11.71 5.43 7.73
C VAL A 52 10.39 4.90 7.15
N PHE A 53 9.44 5.77 6.81
CA PHE A 53 8.17 5.39 6.19
C PHE A 53 8.38 4.69 4.84
N ALA A 54 9.26 5.20 3.99
CA ALA A 54 9.60 4.59 2.70
C ALA A 54 10.21 3.20 2.89
N VAL A 55 11.18 3.05 3.80
CA VAL A 55 11.80 1.75 4.12
C VAL A 55 10.76 0.76 4.65
N PHE A 56 9.89 1.17 5.58
CA PHE A 56 8.82 0.31 6.09
C PHE A 56 7.81 -0.09 5.02
N THR A 57 7.49 0.80 4.09
CA THR A 57 6.54 0.51 3.00
C THR A 57 7.12 -0.48 2.02
N VAL A 58 8.35 -0.23 1.53
CA VAL A 58 9.05 -1.11 0.59
C VAL A 58 9.30 -2.49 1.21
N THR A 59 9.72 -2.56 2.47
CA THR A 59 9.95 -3.85 3.14
C THR A 59 8.67 -4.64 3.34
N LYS A 60 7.55 -3.99 3.68
CA LYS A 60 6.24 -4.66 3.78
C LYS A 60 5.78 -5.20 2.43
N GLU A 61 5.83 -4.39 1.38
CA GLU A 61 5.45 -4.84 0.03
C GLU A 61 6.36 -5.96 -0.47
N PHE A 62 7.66 -5.85 -0.24
CA PHE A 62 8.62 -6.89 -0.62
C PHE A 62 8.37 -8.20 0.15
N SER A 63 8.12 -8.13 1.46
CA SER A 63 7.81 -9.31 2.26
C SER A 63 6.52 -9.99 1.80
N ALA A 64 5.47 -9.22 1.52
CA ALA A 64 4.20 -9.73 1.02
C ALA A 64 4.34 -10.33 -0.39
N TYR A 65 5.14 -9.69 -1.27
CA TYR A 65 5.46 -10.23 -2.59
C TYR A 65 6.23 -11.55 -2.50
N ARG A 66 7.26 -11.60 -1.65
CA ARG A 66 8.07 -12.81 -1.45
C ARG A 66 7.22 -13.95 -0.91
N GLU A 67 6.38 -13.68 0.08
CA GLU A 67 5.48 -14.67 0.64
C GLU A 67 4.49 -15.20 -0.42
N ARG A 68 3.89 -14.29 -1.19
CA ARG A 68 3.02 -14.61 -2.33
C ARG A 68 3.72 -15.48 -3.36
N SER A 69 4.96 -15.14 -3.71
CA SER A 69 5.77 -15.90 -4.67
C SER A 69 6.10 -17.30 -4.18
N ILE A 70 6.44 -17.46 -2.89
CA ILE A 70 6.72 -18.77 -2.30
C ILE A 70 5.45 -19.64 -2.31
N LEU A 71 4.30 -19.06 -1.96
CA LEU A 71 3.03 -19.80 -1.99
C LEU A 71 2.62 -20.16 -3.42
N GLN A 72 2.83 -19.27 -4.37
CA GLN A 72 2.60 -19.52 -5.80
C GLN A 72 3.43 -20.71 -6.27
N GLU A 73 4.73 -20.73 -5.96
CA GLU A 73 5.64 -21.83 -6.33
C GLU A 73 5.17 -23.17 -5.74
N LYS A 74 4.68 -23.19 -4.49
CA LYS A 74 4.14 -24.41 -3.87
C LYS A 74 2.89 -24.92 -4.60
N ILE A 75 1.99 -24.03 -4.97
CA ILE A 75 0.78 -24.39 -5.73
C ILE A 75 1.14 -24.86 -7.14
N ASP A 76 2.09 -24.20 -7.81
CA ASP A 76 2.57 -24.58 -9.14
C ASP A 76 3.26 -25.95 -9.12
N ASN A 77 4.11 -26.21 -8.13
CA ASN A 77 4.74 -27.52 -7.95
C ASN A 77 3.71 -28.62 -7.68
N TYR A 78 2.70 -28.32 -6.84
CA TYR A 78 1.62 -29.26 -6.56
C TYR A 78 0.81 -29.58 -7.83
N THR A 79 0.37 -28.56 -8.55
CA THR A 79 -0.45 -28.70 -9.76
C THR A 79 0.31 -29.35 -10.89
N LYS A 80 1.57 -28.99 -11.13
CA LYS A 80 2.44 -29.65 -12.10
C LYS A 80 2.66 -31.13 -11.78
N GLY A 81 2.82 -31.48 -10.50
CA GLY A 81 3.04 -32.86 -10.06
C GLY A 81 1.79 -33.75 -10.17
N HIS A 82 0.61 -33.22 -9.83
CA HIS A 82 -0.63 -34.01 -9.76
C HIS A 82 -1.52 -33.89 -11.01
N TYR A 83 -1.42 -32.77 -11.73
CA TYR A 83 -2.24 -32.43 -12.89
C TYR A 83 -1.38 -31.94 -14.07
N PRO A 84 -0.36 -32.70 -14.51
CA PRO A 84 0.60 -32.24 -15.51
C PRO A 84 -0.05 -31.89 -16.85
N LYS A 85 -1.08 -32.64 -17.28
CA LYS A 85 -1.76 -32.38 -18.56
C LYS A 85 -2.43 -31.01 -18.60
N ASP A 86 -3.18 -30.67 -17.56
CA ASP A 86 -3.88 -29.38 -17.47
C ASP A 86 -2.88 -28.24 -17.24
N TYR A 87 -1.83 -28.49 -16.46
CA TYR A 87 -0.75 -27.53 -16.26
C TYR A 87 0.01 -27.25 -17.58
N ASP A 88 0.35 -28.27 -18.35
CA ASP A 88 1.04 -28.09 -19.64
C ASP A 88 0.13 -27.43 -20.68
N ALA A 89 -1.20 -27.63 -20.58
CA ALA A 89 -2.19 -26.91 -21.38
C ALA A 89 -2.35 -25.42 -21.01
N GLY A 90 -1.71 -24.97 -19.92
CA GLY A 90 -1.64 -23.57 -19.53
C GLY A 90 -2.66 -23.11 -18.48
N TYR A 91 -3.40 -24.03 -17.85
CA TYR A 91 -4.26 -23.71 -16.71
C TYR A 91 -3.43 -23.44 -15.45
N ARG A 92 -3.75 -22.40 -14.69
CA ARG A 92 -2.99 -22.01 -13.48
C ARG A 92 -3.92 -21.63 -12.33
N VAL A 93 -3.40 -21.75 -11.11
CA VAL A 93 -4.02 -21.15 -9.92
C VAL A 93 -3.10 -20.03 -9.46
N GLU A 94 -3.58 -18.80 -9.51
CA GLU A 94 -2.83 -17.61 -9.11
C GLU A 94 -3.14 -17.26 -7.66
N VAL A 95 -2.11 -17.07 -6.84
CA VAL A 95 -2.27 -16.43 -5.54
C VAL A 95 -2.52 -14.95 -5.80
N GLY A 96 -3.67 -14.41 -5.42
CA GLY A 96 -4.00 -12.99 -5.54
C GLY A 96 -3.47 -12.17 -4.36
N ARG A 97 -3.85 -12.57 -3.14
CA ARG A 97 -3.46 -11.89 -1.90
C ARG A 97 -3.29 -12.91 -0.78
N ILE A 98 -2.30 -12.68 0.08
CA ILE A 98 -2.15 -13.36 1.36
C ILE A 98 -2.67 -12.42 2.46
N GLY A 99 -3.61 -12.92 3.25
CA GLY A 99 -4.22 -12.23 4.39
C GLY A 99 -4.77 -13.27 5.35
N GLU A 100 -5.73 -12.90 6.21
CA GLU A 100 -6.41 -13.87 7.10
C GLU A 100 -6.97 -15.08 6.34
N ARG A 101 -7.41 -14.85 5.10
CA ARG A 101 -7.81 -15.89 4.16
C ARG A 101 -7.09 -15.64 2.84
N PRO A 102 -6.23 -16.57 2.36
CA PRO A 102 -5.60 -16.45 1.06
C PRO A 102 -6.65 -16.34 -0.05
N LEU A 103 -6.48 -15.39 -0.95
CA LEU A 103 -7.29 -15.26 -2.15
C LEU A 103 -6.57 -15.97 -3.30
N LEU A 104 -7.18 -17.01 -3.85
CA LEU A 104 -6.69 -17.77 -5.00
C LEU A 104 -7.59 -17.50 -6.20
N GLY A 105 -7.02 -17.43 -7.40
CA GLY A 105 -7.72 -17.18 -8.65
C GLY A 105 -7.49 -18.31 -9.65
N PHE A 106 -8.55 -18.77 -10.31
CA PHE A 106 -8.38 -19.62 -11.49
C PHE A 106 -7.97 -18.78 -12.70
N SER A 107 -6.91 -19.22 -13.39
CA SER A 107 -6.33 -18.55 -14.55
C SER A 107 -6.34 -19.49 -15.74
N TYR A 108 -6.86 -18.97 -16.86
CA TYR A 108 -7.09 -19.72 -18.09
C TYR A 108 -6.01 -19.41 -19.12
N PRO A 109 -5.60 -20.38 -19.95
CA PRO A 109 -4.67 -20.11 -21.04
C PRO A 109 -5.27 -19.11 -22.04
N GLU A 110 -4.40 -18.38 -22.74
CA GLU A 110 -4.81 -17.37 -23.72
C GLU A 110 -5.63 -17.98 -24.87
N SER A 111 -5.34 -19.23 -25.24
CA SER A 111 -6.02 -20.01 -26.27
C SER A 111 -7.50 -20.30 -25.99
N VAL A 112 -7.94 -20.24 -24.72
CA VAL A 112 -9.36 -20.41 -24.35
C VAL A 112 -10.07 -19.07 -24.53
N ASN A 113 -10.85 -18.96 -25.61
CA ASN A 113 -11.66 -17.79 -25.94
C ASN A 113 -13.13 -18.06 -25.62
N GLY A 114 -13.74 -17.21 -24.78
CA GLY A 114 -15.19 -17.14 -24.63
C GLY A 114 -15.80 -17.66 -23.34
N ILE A 115 -17.12 -17.86 -23.42
CA ILE A 115 -18.03 -18.14 -22.30
C ILE A 115 -17.38 -19.18 -21.40
N VAL A 116 -17.13 -18.76 -20.17
CA VAL A 116 -16.42 -19.47 -19.08
C VAL A 116 -16.61 -20.98 -19.18
N ASP A 117 -15.72 -21.65 -19.90
CA ASP A 117 -15.61 -23.09 -19.79
C ASP A 117 -15.22 -23.37 -18.34
N THR A 118 -15.89 -24.33 -17.70
CA THR A 118 -15.64 -24.60 -16.28
C THR A 118 -14.18 -24.98 -16.13
N HIS A 119 -13.43 -24.19 -15.34
CA HIS A 119 -12.02 -24.49 -15.08
C HIS A 119 -11.88 -25.95 -14.63
N PRO A 120 -10.95 -26.76 -15.15
CA PRO A 120 -10.86 -28.19 -14.83
C PRO A 120 -10.71 -28.42 -13.31
N TRP A 121 -10.07 -27.46 -12.65
CA TRP A 121 -9.84 -27.47 -11.20
C TRP A 121 -10.91 -26.73 -10.38
N SER A 122 -11.96 -26.20 -11.01
CA SER A 122 -13.14 -25.64 -10.34
C SER A 122 -14.07 -26.74 -9.84
N ASN A 123 -13.54 -27.65 -9.03
CA ASN A 123 -14.29 -28.73 -8.42
C ASN A 123 -13.94 -28.88 -6.92
N PRO A 124 -14.89 -29.34 -6.08
CA PRO A 124 -14.68 -29.41 -4.64
C PRO A 124 -13.52 -30.31 -4.21
N PHE A 125 -13.17 -31.32 -5.01
CA PHE A 125 -12.08 -32.24 -4.69
C PHE A 125 -10.72 -31.54 -4.78
N PHE A 126 -10.44 -30.87 -5.90
CA PHE A 126 -9.24 -30.06 -6.07
C PHE A 126 -9.16 -28.93 -5.02
N MET A 127 -10.28 -28.22 -4.80
CA MET A 127 -10.30 -27.11 -3.83
C MET A 127 -9.94 -27.57 -2.41
N ARG A 128 -10.39 -28.76 -1.99
CA ARG A 128 -10.01 -29.36 -0.70
C ARG A 128 -8.53 -29.75 -0.63
N GLN A 129 -7.96 -30.22 -1.74
CA GLN A 129 -6.53 -30.54 -1.79
C GLN A 129 -5.67 -29.29 -1.65
N ILE A 130 -6.03 -28.20 -2.34
CA ILE A 130 -5.34 -26.92 -2.20
C ILE A 130 -5.54 -26.37 -0.79
N GLN A 131 -6.73 -26.46 -0.20
CA GLN A 131 -6.94 -26.09 1.19
C GLN A 131 -6.04 -26.88 2.15
N LYS A 132 -5.88 -28.19 1.93
CA LYS A 132 -4.95 -29.00 2.72
C LYS A 132 -3.51 -28.53 2.55
N LEU A 133 -3.07 -28.31 1.30
CA LEU A 133 -1.74 -27.76 1.00
C LEU A 133 -1.50 -26.43 1.73
N LEU A 134 -2.48 -25.53 1.74
CA LEU A 134 -2.41 -24.26 2.45
C LEU A 134 -2.26 -24.45 3.96
N ASN A 135 -3.11 -25.27 4.57
CA ASN A 135 -3.06 -25.59 6.00
C ASN A 135 -1.70 -26.19 6.40
N ASP A 136 -1.18 -27.14 5.61
CA ASP A 136 0.12 -27.79 5.84
C ASP A 136 1.29 -26.80 5.73
N ASN A 137 1.07 -25.62 5.13
CA ASN A 137 2.04 -24.55 4.96
C ASN A 137 1.77 -23.33 5.86
N GLY A 138 0.93 -23.48 6.88
CA GLY A 138 0.67 -22.44 7.89
C GLY A 138 -0.44 -21.44 7.53
N TYR A 139 -1.15 -21.64 6.42
CA TYR A 139 -2.28 -20.81 6.01
C TYR A 139 -3.59 -21.47 6.45
N ALA A 140 -4.02 -21.19 7.68
CA ALA A 140 -5.20 -21.81 8.26
C ALA A 140 -6.50 -21.36 7.58
N GLY A 141 -7.39 -22.33 7.33
CA GLY A 141 -8.76 -22.08 6.90
C GLY A 141 -8.99 -22.29 5.39
N SER A 142 -10.21 -21.99 4.94
CA SER A 142 -10.57 -22.13 3.53
C SER A 142 -10.22 -20.85 2.76
N PRO A 143 -9.42 -20.95 1.67
CA PRO A 143 -9.10 -19.81 0.83
C PRO A 143 -10.36 -19.24 0.16
N ALA A 144 -10.33 -17.95 -0.15
CA ALA A 144 -11.31 -17.35 -1.03
C ALA A 144 -10.93 -17.68 -2.49
N TRP A 145 -11.93 -18.02 -3.30
CA TRP A 145 -11.74 -18.36 -4.71
C TRP A 145 -12.30 -17.25 -5.60
N GLY A 146 -11.44 -16.68 -6.43
CA GLY A 146 -11.78 -15.77 -7.50
C GLY A 146 -11.82 -16.50 -8.83
N TYR A 147 -12.83 -16.18 -9.64
CA TYR A 147 -12.85 -16.58 -11.05
C TYR A 147 -12.41 -15.36 -11.85
N ARG A 148 -11.23 -15.42 -12.48
CA ARG A 148 -10.80 -14.36 -13.37
C ARG A 148 -11.62 -14.47 -14.65
N MET A 149 -12.76 -13.78 -14.71
CA MET A 149 -13.53 -13.66 -15.94
C MET A 149 -12.70 -12.88 -16.95
N LYS A 150 -12.38 -13.48 -18.10
CA LYS A 150 -11.94 -12.68 -19.26
C LYS A 150 -13.10 -11.76 -19.65
N PRO A 151 -12.85 -10.49 -20.03
CA PRO A 151 -13.89 -9.65 -20.60
C PRO A 151 -14.51 -10.35 -21.81
N LEU A 152 -15.83 -10.49 -21.81
CA LEU A 152 -16.58 -11.11 -22.91
C LEU A 152 -16.36 -10.29 -24.18
N THR A 153 -16.09 -10.94 -25.30
CA THR A 153 -16.16 -10.25 -26.59
C THR A 153 -17.63 -9.89 -26.89
N PRO A 154 -17.91 -8.84 -27.67
CA PRO A 154 -19.29 -8.43 -27.97
C PRO A 154 -20.18 -9.57 -28.50
N GLY A 155 -19.66 -10.44 -29.37
CA GLY A 155 -20.40 -11.59 -29.89
C GLY A 155 -20.73 -12.65 -28.84
N GLN A 156 -19.88 -12.82 -27.81
CA GLN A 156 -20.11 -13.78 -26.73
C GLN A 156 -21.10 -13.26 -25.69
N LEU A 157 -21.18 -11.94 -25.52
CA LEU A 157 -22.23 -11.32 -24.72
C LEU A 157 -23.60 -11.50 -25.39
N GLU A 158 -23.67 -11.34 -26.70
CA GLU A 158 -24.90 -11.49 -27.48
C GLU A 158 -25.43 -12.94 -27.42
N GLU A 159 -24.54 -13.93 -27.53
CA GLU A 159 -24.87 -15.36 -27.38
C GLU A 159 -25.34 -15.72 -25.96
N LEU A 160 -24.73 -15.12 -24.91
CA LEU A 160 -25.17 -15.29 -23.52
C LEU A 160 -26.52 -14.65 -23.23
N LEU A 161 -26.80 -13.50 -23.83
CA LEU A 161 -28.09 -12.82 -23.70
C LEU A 161 -29.19 -13.62 -24.38
N GLN A 162 -28.93 -14.19 -25.56
CA GLN A 162 -29.90 -15.06 -26.25
C GLN A 162 -30.22 -16.32 -25.44
N ARG A 163 -29.21 -17.00 -24.89
CA ARG A 163 -29.41 -18.22 -24.07
C ARG A 163 -30.16 -18.04 -22.75
N ASN A 164 -30.23 -16.81 -22.21
CA ASN A 164 -30.95 -16.53 -20.95
C ASN A 164 -32.36 -15.96 -21.20
N LEU A 165 -32.72 -15.69 -22.46
CA LEU A 165 -34.04 -15.20 -22.85
C LEU A 165 -34.98 -16.32 -23.35
N ASP A 166 -34.44 -17.53 -23.55
CA ASP A 166 -35.17 -18.79 -23.79
C ASP A 166 -35.36 -19.58 -22.49
#